data_AF-A0A1F2QDI1-F1
#
_entry.id   AF-A0A1F2QDI1-F1
#
_cell.length_a   1.000
_cell.length_b   1.000
_cell.length_c   1.000
_cell.angle_alpha   90.00
_cell.angle_beta   90.00
_cell.angle_gamma   90.00
#
_symmetry.space_group_name_H-M   'P 1'
#
loop_
_entity.id
_entity.type
_entity.pdbx_description
1 polymer ?
#
loop_
_entity_poly.entity_id
_entity_poly.type
_entity_poly.pdbx_seq_one_letter_code
_entity_poly.pdbx_strand_id
1 'polypeptide(L)'
;MSLSAAERAAVLGRIVAAPPAQVNGVALPADATLLDGDRLATGAQGWARVLLARGEQIHLAALSDARAVRQGENLTVELNQGRVTLRTNGSDLRVWSNGLEITPTTDIAVWEVARLGDSLTLVAAQRGSVEVRSANRTIEVLPGQSFQVQTRLLDDADQTPGGAGSGAGMSANAKLALTLAILGGLTAAIAIPIILANDNQVVSPSVP
;
A
#
# COMPACT_ATOMS: atom_id res chain seq x y z
N MET A 1 -21.39 23.48 8.11
CA MET A 1 -22.04 22.59 7.12
C MET A 1 -22.02 21.19 7.70
N SER A 2 -23.17 20.53 7.85
CA SER A 2 -23.25 19.15 8.35
C SER A 2 -23.25 18.17 7.19
N LEU A 3 -22.34 17.18 7.19
CA LEU A 3 -22.36 16.08 6.23
C LEU A 3 -23.72 15.36 6.27
N SER A 4 -24.26 15.04 5.10
CA SER A 4 -25.46 14.19 4.95
C SER A 4 -25.20 12.78 5.49
N ALA A 5 -26.26 11.99 5.71
CA ALA A 5 -26.12 10.61 6.18
C ALA A 5 -25.30 9.73 5.21
N ALA A 6 -25.46 9.96 3.91
CA ALA A 6 -24.69 9.26 2.86
C ALA A 6 -23.21 9.67 2.87
N GLU A 7 -22.91 10.96 3.00
CA GLU A 7 -21.53 11.44 3.09
C GLU A 7 -20.84 10.97 4.37
N ARG A 8 -21.57 10.89 5.49
CA ARG A 8 -21.05 10.33 6.74
C ARG A 8 -20.73 8.84 6.62
N ALA A 9 -21.55 8.08 5.90
CA ALA A 9 -21.30 6.66 5.63
C ALA A 9 -20.07 6.45 4.71
N ALA A 10 -19.75 7.45 3.87
CA ALA A 10 -18.56 7.43 3.02
C ALA A 10 -17.28 7.85 3.74
N VAL A 11 -17.35 8.44 4.94
CA VAL A 11 -16.13 8.85 5.67
C VAL A 11 -15.32 7.61 6.06
N LEU A 12 -14.07 7.58 5.60
CA LEU A 12 -13.10 6.54 5.96
C LEU A 12 -12.24 6.96 7.14
N GLY A 13 -11.80 8.22 7.17
CA GLY A 13 -10.93 8.71 8.23
C GLY A 13 -10.48 10.16 8.05
N ARG A 14 -9.59 10.60 8.94
CA ARG A 14 -8.97 11.93 8.88
C ARG A 14 -7.59 11.86 8.27
N ILE A 15 -7.23 12.81 7.42
CA ILE A 15 -5.92 12.93 6.80
C ILE A 15 -5.09 13.98 7.55
N VAL A 16 -3.85 13.63 7.85
CA VAL A 16 -2.79 14.54 8.29
C VAL A 16 -1.67 14.42 7.25
N ALA A 17 -1.22 15.53 6.66
CA ALA A 17 -0.25 15.47 5.57
C ALA A 17 0.77 16.60 5.64
N ALA A 18 1.95 16.36 5.06
CA ALA A 18 2.91 17.40 4.73
C ALA A 18 2.88 17.67 3.21
N PRO A 19 2.81 18.94 2.78
CA PRO A 19 2.91 19.28 1.37
C PRO A 19 4.25 18.84 0.75
N PRO A 20 4.30 18.56 -0.56
CA PRO A 20 3.16 18.51 -1.48
C PRO A 20 2.35 17.21 -1.32
N ALA A 21 1.07 17.35 -0.96
CA ALA A 21 0.10 16.27 -0.89
C ALA A 21 -1.24 16.74 -1.47
N GLN A 22 -1.99 15.83 -2.08
CA GLN A 22 -3.24 16.13 -2.78
C GLN A 22 -4.30 15.05 -2.53
N VAL A 23 -5.57 15.47 -2.49
CA VAL A 23 -6.74 14.60 -2.57
C VAL A 23 -7.46 14.94 -3.87
N ASN A 24 -7.69 13.95 -4.72
CA ASN A 24 -8.40 14.11 -5.99
C ASN A 24 -7.81 15.22 -6.89
N GLY A 25 -6.48 15.39 -6.86
CA GLY A 25 -5.76 16.42 -7.62
C GLY A 25 -5.77 17.83 -7.01
N VAL A 26 -6.43 18.01 -5.86
CA VAL A 26 -6.48 19.28 -5.13
C VAL A 26 -5.50 19.24 -3.97
N ALA A 27 -4.73 20.32 -3.76
CA ALA A 27 -3.82 20.43 -2.64
C ALA A 27 -4.54 20.20 -1.30
N LEU A 28 -3.95 19.34 -0.47
CA LEU A 28 -4.51 18.94 0.82
C LEU A 28 -4.46 20.13 1.80
N PRO A 29 -5.60 20.56 2.37
CA PRO A 29 -5.59 21.48 3.50
C PRO A 29 -5.08 20.78 4.78
N ALA A 30 -4.74 21.55 5.81
CA ALA A 30 -4.17 21.05 7.06
C ALA A 30 -5.05 19.98 7.76
N ASP A 31 -6.37 20.09 7.61
CA ASP A 31 -7.35 19.12 8.07
C ASP A 31 -8.24 18.70 6.89
N ALA A 32 -8.07 17.48 6.40
CA ALA A 32 -8.93 16.90 5.38
C ALA A 32 -9.53 15.57 5.86
N THR A 33 -10.67 15.21 5.28
CA THR A 33 -11.33 13.93 5.51
C THR A 33 -11.10 13.07 4.28
N LEU A 34 -10.76 11.80 4.51
CA LEU A 34 -10.73 10.80 3.44
C LEU A 34 -12.12 10.19 3.30
N LEU A 35 -12.65 10.22 2.08
CA LEU A 35 -13.90 9.59 1.71
C LEU A 35 -13.64 8.33 0.87
N ASP A 36 -14.66 7.48 0.82
CA ASP A 36 -14.67 6.31 -0.06
C ASP A 36 -14.55 6.74 -1.53
N GLY A 37 -13.58 6.14 -2.23
CA GLY A 37 -13.26 6.42 -3.62
C GLY A 37 -12.22 7.53 -3.81
N ASP A 38 -11.78 8.22 -2.76
CA ASP A 38 -10.77 9.29 -2.87
C ASP A 38 -9.40 8.77 -3.31
N ARG A 39 -8.71 9.59 -4.11
CA ARG A 39 -7.32 9.38 -4.52
C ARG A 39 -6.40 10.32 -3.74
N LEU A 40 -5.42 9.75 -3.05
CA LEU A 40 -4.35 10.46 -2.35
C LEU A 40 -3.07 10.39 -3.16
N ALA A 41 -2.42 11.54 -3.36
CA ALA A 41 -1.12 11.64 -4.03
C ALA A 41 -0.14 12.50 -3.23
N THR A 42 1.14 12.14 -3.25
CA THR A 42 2.24 12.85 -2.58
C THR A 42 3.39 13.12 -3.55
N GLY A 43 4.03 14.28 -3.42
CA GLY A 43 5.22 14.62 -4.23
C GLY A 43 6.54 14.25 -3.54
N ALA A 44 7.66 14.77 -4.05
CA ALA A 44 9.02 14.36 -3.69
C ALA A 44 9.43 14.58 -2.22
N GLN A 45 8.69 15.39 -1.46
CA GLN A 45 8.91 15.66 -0.04
C GLN A 45 7.64 15.52 0.80
N GLY A 46 6.53 15.21 0.14
CA GLY A 46 5.23 15.13 0.79
C GLY A 46 5.01 13.76 1.42
N TRP A 47 4.12 13.70 2.39
CA TRP A 47 3.60 12.45 2.92
C TRP A 47 2.17 12.67 3.39
N ALA A 48 1.41 11.60 3.48
CA ALA A 48 0.07 11.63 4.04
C ALA A 48 -0.10 10.50 5.06
N ARG A 49 -0.84 10.75 6.13
CA ARG A 49 -1.25 9.75 7.11
C ARG A 49 -2.75 9.85 7.31
N VAL A 50 -3.43 8.76 7.06
CA VAL A 50 -4.86 8.59 7.31
C VAL A 50 -5.02 7.91 8.66
N LEU A 51 -5.83 8.51 9.52
CA LEU A 51 -6.27 7.96 10.80
C LEU A 51 -7.71 7.47 10.65
N LEU A 52 -7.88 6.15 10.71
CA LEU A 52 -9.18 5.50 10.55
C LEU A 52 -9.91 5.39 11.89
N ALA A 53 -11.22 5.17 11.82
CA ALA A 53 -12.11 5.27 12.98
C ALA A 53 -11.78 4.26 14.11
N ARG A 54 -11.27 3.07 13.79
CA ARG A 54 -10.95 2.03 14.78
C ARG A 54 -9.46 2.03 15.18
N GLY A 55 -8.71 3.07 14.80
CA GLY A 55 -7.32 3.28 15.21
C GLY A 55 -6.27 2.73 14.23
N GLU A 56 -6.72 2.13 13.11
CA GLU A 56 -5.85 1.77 12.00
C GLU A 56 -5.26 3.02 11.33
N GLN A 57 -4.12 2.83 10.69
CA GLN A 57 -3.38 3.91 10.05
C GLN A 57 -2.91 3.48 8.67
N ILE A 58 -3.02 4.41 7.72
CA ILE A 58 -2.45 4.29 6.38
C ILE A 58 -1.47 5.43 6.22
N HIS A 59 -0.20 5.14 5.98
CA HIS A 59 0.84 6.13 5.74
C HIS A 59 1.32 6.03 4.30
N LEU A 60 1.07 7.08 3.52
CA LEU A 60 1.55 7.22 2.16
C LEU A 60 2.86 8.01 2.18
N ALA A 61 3.94 7.38 1.71
CA ALA A 61 5.27 7.99 1.67
C ALA A 61 5.35 9.05 0.55
N ALA A 62 6.52 9.66 0.36
CA ALA A 62 6.77 10.53 -0.79
C ALA A 62 6.61 9.79 -2.13
N LEU A 63 6.31 10.55 -3.19
CA LEU A 63 6.17 10.04 -4.56
C LEU A 63 5.19 8.86 -4.67
N SER A 64 4.08 8.95 -3.96
CA SER A 64 3.11 7.86 -3.87
C SER A 64 1.75 8.29 -4.36
N ASP A 65 1.03 7.32 -4.93
CA ASP A 65 -0.33 7.49 -5.43
C ASP A 65 -1.16 6.29 -5.03
N ALA A 66 -2.27 6.53 -4.34
CA ALA A 66 -3.17 5.48 -3.93
C ALA A 66 -4.63 5.93 -3.92
N ARG A 67 -5.53 4.98 -4.13
CA ARG A 67 -6.98 5.17 -3.97
C ARG A 67 -7.48 4.37 -2.77
N ALA A 68 -8.38 4.95 -1.99
CA ALA A 68 -9.03 4.27 -0.89
C ALA A 68 -10.44 3.86 -1.32
N VAL A 69 -10.75 2.56 -1.29
CA VAL A 69 -12.03 2.02 -1.76
C VAL A 69 -12.60 1.06 -0.71
N ARG A 70 -13.84 1.29 -0.29
CA ARG A 70 -14.57 0.38 0.59
C ARG A 70 -15.18 -0.75 -0.25
N GLN A 71 -14.89 -1.99 0.13
CA GLN A 71 -15.41 -3.20 -0.51
C GLN A 71 -16.07 -4.07 0.56
N GLY A 72 -17.37 -3.86 0.76
CA GLY A 72 -18.11 -4.44 1.88
C GLY A 72 -17.59 -3.87 3.20
N GLU A 73 -17.15 -4.74 4.10
CA GLU A 73 -16.58 -4.34 5.40
C GLU A 73 -15.09 -3.96 5.30
N ASN A 74 -14.41 -4.38 4.24
CA ASN A 74 -12.99 -4.13 4.04
C ASN A 74 -12.74 -2.76 3.43
N LEU A 75 -11.61 -2.15 3.81
CA LEU A 75 -11.04 -0.99 3.13
C LEU A 75 -9.80 -1.42 2.36
N THR A 76 -9.88 -1.29 1.04
CA THR A 76 -8.79 -1.58 0.11
C THR A 76 -8.06 -0.29 -0.26
N VAL A 77 -6.75 -0.30 -0.09
CA VAL A 77 -5.84 0.72 -0.61
C VAL A 77 -5.29 0.23 -1.94
N GLU A 78 -5.74 0.81 -3.04
CA GLU A 78 -5.22 0.54 -4.38
C GLU A 78 -3.96 1.38 -4.59
N LEU A 79 -2.78 0.76 -4.52
CA LEU A 79 -1.49 1.43 -4.70
C LEU A 79 -1.11 1.48 -6.18
N ASN A 80 -1.16 2.67 -6.76
CA ASN A 80 -0.80 2.89 -8.16
C ASN A 80 0.69 3.16 -8.34
N GLN A 81 1.31 3.82 -7.36
CA GLN A 81 2.74 4.15 -7.38
C GLN A 81 3.27 4.37 -5.96
N GLY A 82 4.55 4.12 -5.77
CA GLY A 82 5.27 4.53 -4.56
C GLY A 82 5.07 3.51 -3.45
N ARG A 83 4.81 3.99 -2.23
CA ARG A 83 4.89 3.17 -1.02
C ARG A 83 3.85 3.54 0.01
N VAL A 84 3.26 2.52 0.59
CA VAL A 84 2.30 2.63 1.68
C VAL A 84 2.71 1.73 2.83
N THR A 85 2.65 2.28 4.05
CA THR A 85 2.76 1.51 5.29
C THR A 85 1.40 1.50 5.96
N LEU A 86 0.93 0.32 6.37
CA LEU A 86 -0.34 0.15 7.04
C LEU A 86 -0.10 -0.38 8.44
N ARG A 87 -0.94 0.06 9.37
CA ARG A 87 -1.06 -0.52 10.70
C ARG A 87 -2.51 -0.85 10.95
N THR A 88 -2.78 -2.10 11.29
CA THR A 88 -4.12 -2.51 11.69
C THR A 88 -4.33 -2.57 13.20
N ASN A 89 -5.61 -2.53 13.52
CA ASN A 89 -6.21 -2.84 14.81
C ASN A 89 -7.48 -3.68 14.54
N GLY A 90 -7.33 -4.74 13.74
CA GLY A 90 -8.35 -5.56 13.07
C GLY A 90 -7.81 -6.16 11.76
N SER A 91 -8.61 -6.91 10.99
CA SER A 91 -8.15 -7.53 9.73
C SER A 91 -8.72 -6.87 8.46
N ASP A 92 -9.44 -5.76 8.59
CA ASP A 92 -10.26 -5.16 7.53
C ASP A 92 -9.47 -4.32 6.49
N LEU A 93 -8.14 -4.17 6.65
CA LEU A 93 -7.30 -3.42 5.71
C LEU A 93 -6.60 -4.33 4.71
N ARG A 94 -6.68 -3.91 3.44
CA ARG A 94 -6.06 -4.60 2.31
C ARG A 94 -5.28 -3.62 1.45
N VAL A 95 -4.24 -4.11 0.78
CA VAL A 95 -3.59 -3.39 -0.31
C VAL A 95 -3.77 -4.16 -1.60
N TRP A 96 -4.08 -3.44 -2.68
CA TRP A 96 -4.04 -3.97 -4.03
C TRP A 96 -2.91 -3.28 -4.81
N SER A 97 -2.00 -4.05 -5.39
CA SER A 97 -0.88 -3.53 -6.19
C SER A 97 -0.44 -4.56 -7.23
N ASN A 98 -0.25 -4.17 -8.49
CA ASN A 98 0.20 -5.06 -9.58
C ASN A 98 -0.60 -6.38 -9.71
N GLY A 99 -1.91 -6.37 -9.43
CA GLY A 99 -2.72 -7.59 -9.46
C GLY A 99 -2.49 -8.53 -8.28
N LEU A 100 -1.77 -8.06 -7.25
CA LEU A 100 -1.58 -8.73 -5.98
C LEU A 100 -2.52 -8.12 -4.95
N GLU A 101 -3.05 -9.00 -4.13
CA GLU A 101 -3.81 -8.65 -2.96
C GLU A 101 -3.00 -8.97 -1.71
N ILE A 102 -2.83 -7.98 -0.85
CA ILE A 102 -2.03 -8.11 0.37
C ILE A 102 -2.92 -7.85 1.56
N THR A 103 -3.01 -8.82 2.47
CA THR A 103 -3.86 -8.75 3.66
C THR A 103 -3.13 -9.22 4.89
N PRO A 104 -3.36 -8.62 6.07
CA PRO A 104 -2.83 -9.16 7.31
C PRO A 104 -3.51 -10.50 7.63
N THR A 105 -2.75 -11.43 8.21
CA THR A 105 -3.29 -12.69 8.76
C THR A 105 -3.49 -12.61 10.27
N THR A 106 -3.15 -11.47 10.87
CA THR A 106 -3.29 -11.19 12.31
C THR A 106 -3.97 -9.84 12.52
N ASP A 107 -4.79 -9.72 13.58
CA ASP A 107 -5.52 -8.49 13.88
C ASP A 107 -4.62 -7.24 14.03
N ILE A 108 -3.43 -7.41 14.60
CA ILE A 108 -2.49 -6.30 14.77
C ILE A 108 -1.25 -6.59 13.93
N ALA A 109 -1.20 -5.98 12.75
CA ALA A 109 -0.05 -6.03 11.88
C ALA A 109 0.45 -4.63 11.50
N VAL A 110 1.74 -4.54 11.21
CA VAL A 110 2.39 -3.38 10.59
C VAL A 110 3.14 -3.90 9.38
N TRP A 111 2.80 -3.43 8.20
CA TRP A 111 3.40 -3.89 6.97
C TRP A 111 3.53 -2.78 5.94
N GLU A 112 4.42 -2.99 4.99
CA GLU A 112 4.72 -2.06 3.92
C GLU A 112 4.52 -2.74 2.57
N VAL A 113 3.95 -2.00 1.64
CA VAL A 113 3.87 -2.36 0.23
C VAL A 113 4.47 -1.24 -0.59
N ALA A 114 5.44 -1.57 -1.44
CA ALA A 114 6.05 -0.63 -2.37
C ALA A 114 5.91 -1.14 -3.80
N ARG A 115 5.35 -0.32 -4.68
CA ARG A 115 5.26 -0.60 -6.12
C ARG A 115 6.48 0.02 -6.82
N LEU A 116 7.42 -0.83 -7.21
CA LEU A 116 8.69 -0.47 -7.85
C LEU A 116 8.58 -0.62 -9.37
N GLY A 117 7.59 0.05 -9.96
CA GLY A 117 7.23 -0.07 -11.38
C GLY A 117 6.04 -0.99 -11.63
N ASP A 118 5.81 -1.35 -12.90
CA ASP A 118 4.55 -1.99 -13.33
C ASP A 118 4.44 -3.48 -13.02
N SER A 119 5.56 -4.14 -12.75
CA SER A 119 5.60 -5.59 -12.50
C SER A 119 6.25 -5.98 -11.18
N LEU A 120 6.85 -5.05 -10.44
CA LEU A 120 7.58 -5.36 -9.22
C LEU A 120 6.88 -4.72 -8.01
N THR A 121 6.47 -5.55 -7.06
CA THR A 121 5.97 -5.12 -5.76
C THR A 121 6.86 -5.70 -4.67
N LEU A 122 7.29 -4.86 -3.73
CA LEU A 122 7.92 -5.30 -2.49
C LEU A 122 6.88 -5.33 -1.39
N VAL A 123 6.85 -6.41 -0.61
CA VAL A 123 5.99 -6.55 0.56
C VAL A 123 6.88 -6.88 1.76
N ALA A 124 6.75 -6.13 2.85
CA ALA A 124 7.49 -6.35 4.08
C ALA A 124 6.57 -6.36 5.29
N ALA A 125 6.66 -7.40 6.13
CA ALA A 125 5.92 -7.48 7.39
C ALA A 125 6.85 -7.07 8.53
N GLN A 126 6.52 -5.99 9.25
CA GLN A 126 7.30 -5.50 10.39
C GLN A 126 6.79 -6.11 11.70
N ARG A 127 5.45 -6.23 11.82
CA ARG A 127 4.76 -6.86 12.93
C ARG A 127 3.55 -7.62 12.38
N GLY A 128 3.25 -8.78 12.97
CA GLY A 128 2.22 -9.66 12.42
C GLY A 128 2.66 -10.25 11.07
N SER A 129 1.86 -11.18 10.56
CA SER A 129 2.07 -11.78 9.25
C SER A 129 1.16 -11.14 8.22
N VAL A 130 1.57 -11.15 6.96
CA VAL A 130 0.70 -10.78 5.83
C VAL A 130 0.66 -11.88 4.79
N GLU A 131 -0.50 -12.10 4.22
CA GLU A 131 -0.71 -12.95 3.06
C GLU A 131 -0.62 -12.09 1.80
N VAL A 132 0.12 -12.58 0.80
CA VAL A 132 0.15 -12.02 -0.56
C VAL A 132 -0.47 -13.04 -1.49
N ARG A 133 -1.58 -12.65 -2.12
CA ARG A 133 -2.38 -13.47 -3.00
C ARG A 133 -2.33 -12.94 -4.44
N SER A 134 -2.05 -13.83 -5.37
CA SER A 134 -2.21 -13.65 -6.82
C SER A 134 -3.32 -14.57 -7.34
N ALA A 135 -3.58 -14.54 -8.65
CA ALA A 135 -4.59 -15.39 -9.29
C ALA A 135 -4.34 -16.91 -9.11
N ASN A 136 -3.11 -17.33 -8.88
CA ASN A 136 -2.72 -18.76 -8.85
C ASN A 136 -1.90 -19.16 -7.63
N ARG A 137 -1.54 -18.21 -6.75
CA ARG A 137 -0.65 -18.49 -5.63
C ARG A 137 -0.96 -17.59 -4.46
N THR A 138 -0.82 -18.17 -3.28
CA THR A 138 -0.82 -17.48 -2.01
C THR A 138 0.52 -17.73 -1.33
N ILE A 139 1.10 -16.68 -0.75
CA ILE A 139 2.31 -16.77 0.08
C ILE A 139 2.10 -16.00 1.38
N GLU A 140 2.72 -16.47 2.44
CA GLU A 140 2.78 -15.74 3.70
C GLU A 140 4.14 -15.04 3.85
N VAL A 141 4.11 -13.80 4.32
CA VAL A 141 5.27 -13.00 4.72
C VAL A 141 5.22 -12.87 6.23
N LEU A 142 6.16 -13.55 6.90
CA LEU A 142 6.23 -13.58 8.36
C LEU A 142 6.83 -12.28 8.92
N PRO A 143 6.61 -11.97 10.22
CA PRO A 143 7.20 -10.80 10.85
C PRO A 143 8.72 -10.75 10.67
N GLY A 144 9.24 -9.57 10.30
CA GLY A 144 10.65 -9.34 10.01
C GLY A 144 11.10 -9.77 8.61
N GLN A 145 10.20 -10.31 7.77
CA GLN A 145 10.52 -10.72 6.41
C GLN A 145 10.08 -9.68 5.36
N SER A 146 10.73 -9.76 4.21
CA SER A 146 10.31 -9.04 3.00
C SER A 146 10.44 -9.92 1.78
N PHE A 147 9.54 -9.73 0.82
CA PHE A 147 9.54 -10.43 -0.46
C PHE A 147 9.48 -9.42 -1.59
N GLN A 148 10.27 -9.67 -2.64
CA GLN A 148 10.04 -9.06 -3.94
C GLN A 148 9.21 -10.00 -4.79
N VAL A 149 8.10 -9.46 -5.26
CA VAL A 149 7.07 -10.18 -5.96
C VAL A 149 7.00 -9.59 -7.37
N GLN A 150 7.57 -10.31 -8.34
CA GLN A 150 7.51 -9.92 -9.73
C GLN A 150 6.36 -10.62 -10.44
N THR A 151 5.41 -9.82 -10.92
CA THR A 151 4.22 -10.26 -11.64
C THR A 151 4.50 -10.18 -13.14
N ARG A 152 4.55 -11.32 -13.82
CA ARG A 152 4.65 -11.41 -15.28
C ARG A 152 3.30 -11.82 -15.83
N LEU A 153 2.78 -11.10 -16.81
CA LEU A 153 1.69 -11.62 -17.64
C LEU A 153 2.28 -12.75 -18.48
N LEU A 154 1.79 -13.97 -18.29
CA LEU A 154 2.02 -15.08 -19.19
C LEU A 154 1.13 -14.85 -20.41
N ASP A 155 1.77 -14.56 -21.53
CA ASP A 155 1.13 -14.74 -22.83
C ASP A 155 0.97 -16.25 -23.07
N ASP A 156 -0.13 -16.66 -23.71
CA ASP A 156 -0.44 -18.07 -24.03
C ASP A 156 0.68 -18.78 -24.85
N ALA A 157 1.71 -18.06 -25.31
CA ALA A 157 2.87 -18.56 -26.05
C ALA A 157 3.97 -19.22 -25.19
N ASP A 158 3.97 -19.05 -23.86
CA ASP A 158 5.02 -19.61 -22.97
C ASP A 158 4.68 -21.03 -22.45
N GLN A 159 3.83 -21.76 -23.17
CA GLN A 159 3.61 -23.19 -22.99
C GLN A 159 4.23 -23.94 -24.17
N THR A 160 5.53 -24.21 -24.13
CA THR A 160 6.08 -25.36 -24.88
C THR A 160 6.18 -26.56 -23.94
N PRO A 161 5.31 -27.55 -24.15
CA PRO A 161 5.78 -28.89 -24.42
C PRO A 161 5.44 -29.24 -25.88
N GLY A 162 6.42 -29.78 -26.61
CA GLY A 162 6.43 -29.90 -28.07
C GLY A 162 5.13 -30.37 -28.74
N GLY A 163 4.89 -29.85 -29.95
CA GLY A 163 3.90 -30.39 -30.89
C GLY A 163 3.35 -29.33 -31.83
N ALA A 164 3.55 -29.52 -33.14
CA ALA A 164 3.07 -28.65 -34.20
C ALA A 164 1.53 -28.58 -34.27
N GLY A 165 0.98 -27.39 -34.50
CA GLY A 165 -0.44 -27.20 -34.82
C GLY A 165 -0.84 -25.74 -34.96
N SER A 166 -1.15 -25.32 -36.18
CA SER A 166 -1.70 -24.00 -36.54
C SER A 166 -3.10 -23.78 -35.95
N GLY A 167 -3.36 -22.58 -35.42
CA GLY A 167 -4.72 -22.14 -35.11
C GLY A 167 -4.76 -20.72 -34.57
N ALA A 168 -5.37 -19.82 -35.33
CA ALA A 168 -5.73 -18.48 -34.89
C ALA A 168 -6.83 -18.55 -33.81
N GLY A 169 -6.68 -17.79 -32.73
CA GLY A 169 -7.70 -17.65 -31.70
C GLY A 169 -7.30 -16.63 -30.65
N MET A 170 -7.98 -15.48 -30.64
CA MET A 170 -7.93 -14.49 -29.56
C MET A 170 -8.43 -15.15 -28.25
N SER A 171 -7.64 -15.08 -27.19
CA SER A 171 -7.95 -15.64 -25.86
C SER A 171 -7.67 -14.56 -24.80
N ALA A 172 -8.75 -14.08 -24.16
CA ALA A 172 -8.77 -12.93 -23.25
C ALA A 172 -8.44 -13.30 -21.79
N ASN A 173 -7.53 -14.25 -21.57
CA ASN A 173 -7.21 -14.75 -20.23
C ASN A 173 -5.70 -14.71 -19.97
N ALA A 174 -5.13 -13.51 -19.83
CA ALA A 174 -3.74 -13.36 -19.42
C ALA A 174 -3.54 -13.97 -18.01
N LYS A 175 -2.73 -15.03 -17.91
CA LYS A 175 -2.40 -15.70 -16.64
C LYS A 175 -1.22 -14.97 -15.99
N LEU A 176 -1.22 -14.74 -14.67
CA LEU A 176 -0.10 -14.08 -13.99
C LEU A 176 0.91 -15.13 -13.49
N ALA A 177 2.16 -15.09 -13.97
CA ALA A 177 3.29 -15.81 -13.38
C ALA A 177 3.98 -14.98 -12.31
N LEU A 178 4.39 -15.65 -11.23
CA LEU A 178 5.08 -15.03 -10.12
C LEU A 178 6.51 -15.55 -10.01
N THR A 179 7.49 -14.67 -10.21
CA THR A 179 8.87 -14.95 -9.81
C THR A 179 9.10 -14.33 -8.44
N LEU A 180 9.46 -15.17 -7.48
CA LEU A 180 9.74 -14.80 -6.10
C LEU A 180 11.24 -14.81 -5.90
N ALA A 181 11.81 -13.64 -5.62
CA ALA A 181 13.13 -13.53 -5.04
C ALA A 181 12.96 -13.27 -3.55
N ILE A 182 13.39 -14.22 -2.72
CA ILE A 182 13.56 -13.99 -1.29
C ILE A 182 14.79 -13.09 -1.14
N LEU A 183 14.58 -11.80 -0.92
CA LEU A 183 15.65 -10.96 -0.39
C LEU A 183 15.78 -11.34 1.08
N GLY A 184 16.74 -12.25 1.34
CA GLY A 184 17.04 -12.93 2.60
C GLY A 184 16.41 -12.39 3.89
N GLY A 185 15.90 -13.31 4.71
CA GLY A 185 15.49 -13.06 6.09
C GLY A 185 16.67 -12.62 6.95
N LEU A 186 16.96 -11.32 6.93
CA LEU A 186 17.78 -10.58 7.87
C LEU A 186 17.22 -9.17 7.87
N THR A 187 16.64 -8.76 9.00
CA THR A 187 16.18 -7.41 9.35
C THR A 187 16.64 -6.31 8.40
N ALA A 188 15.96 -6.15 7.26
CA ALA A 188 16.01 -4.90 6.54
C ALA A 188 15.11 -3.97 7.34
N ALA A 189 15.68 -3.33 8.36
CA ALA A 189 15.22 -2.02 8.73
C ALA A 189 15.31 -1.20 7.44
N ILE A 190 14.20 -1.13 6.70
CA ILE A 190 14.05 -0.15 5.63
C ILE A 190 14.18 1.15 6.39
N ALA A 191 15.35 1.79 6.28
CA ALA A 191 15.66 3.00 7.01
C ALA A 191 14.50 3.96 6.81
N ILE A 192 13.75 4.16 7.89
CA ILE A 192 12.71 5.18 7.93
C ILE A 192 13.51 6.46 8.16
N PRO A 193 13.63 7.40 7.21
CA PRO A 193 13.76 8.77 7.64
C PRO A 193 12.39 9.12 8.24
N ILE A 194 12.18 8.77 9.52
CA ILE A 194 11.21 9.52 10.30
C ILE A 194 11.86 10.89 10.38
N ILE A 195 11.43 11.82 9.55
CA ILE A 195 11.63 13.24 9.86
C ILE A 195 10.78 13.47 11.11
N LEU A 196 11.39 13.19 12.27
CA LEU A 196 10.96 13.74 13.53
C LEU A 196 11.20 15.25 13.37
N ALA A 197 10.15 15.97 12.98
CA ALA A 197 10.07 17.40 13.29
C ALA A 197 10.00 17.50 14.82
N ASN A 198 11.17 17.54 15.45
CA ASN A 198 11.29 17.91 16.84
C ASN A 198 11.66 19.39 16.87
N ASP A 199 10.64 20.24 16.72
CA ASP A 199 10.71 21.60 17.22
C ASP A 199 10.74 21.51 18.75
N ASN A 200 11.93 21.34 19.30
CA ASN A 200 12.21 21.73 20.67
C ASN A 200 13.53 22.48 20.66
N GLN A 201 13.41 23.77 20.35
CA GLN A 201 14.35 24.82 20.72
C GLN A 201 14.61 24.73 22.22
N VAL A 202 15.68 24.04 22.62
CA VAL A 202 16.29 24.29 23.93
C VAL A 202 17.27 25.43 23.73
N VAL A 203 16.78 26.62 24.04
CA VAL A 203 17.57 27.84 24.23
C VAL A 203 18.64 27.55 25.27
N SER A 204 19.91 27.79 24.95
CA SER A 204 20.99 27.85 25.94
C SER A 204 20.78 29.05 26.86
N PRO A 205 20.75 28.88 28.19
CA PRO A 205 21.29 29.88 29.08
C PRO A 205 22.79 29.62 29.24
N SER A 206 23.58 30.51 28.64
CA SER A 206 24.98 30.72 29.00
C SER A 206 25.07 31.27 30.44
N VAL A 207 26.28 31.09 31.03
CA VAL A 207 26.89 31.90 32.12
C VAL A 207 26.68 31.33 33.55
N PRO A 208 27.70 31.40 34.45
CA PRO A 208 28.97 32.13 34.40
C PRO A 208 30.24 31.33 34.11
#